data_AF-A0A929HSH9-F1
#
_entry.id   AF-A0A929HSH9-F1
#
_cell.length_a   1.000
_cell.length_b   1.000
_cell.length_c   1.000
_cell.angle_alpha   90.00
_cell.angle_beta   90.00
_cell.angle_gamma   90.00
#
_symmetry.space_group_name_H-M   'P 1'
#
loop_
_entity.id
_entity.type
_entity.pdbx_description
1 polymer ?
#
loop_
_entity_poly.entity_id
_entity_poly.type
_entity_poly.pdbx_seq_one_letter_code
_entity_poly.pdbx_strand_id
1 'polypeptide(L)'
;GMAALEQQMSWMDAFMGAMPGSIGETSTLAIFLGGALLLISRIASWRIVAGVMIGMMALSFLFNTMGSSSNLSFAMPWYWHMVTGGFAFGMIFMATDPVSAAMTDTGKWVYGILIGLMTVLIRVVNPAFPEGIMLAILFANLFAPLMDHFVVQANIKRRLARVK
;
A
#
# COMPACT_ATOMS: atom_id res chain seq x y z
N GLY A 1 -15.76 11.79 14.86
CA GLY A 1 -14.76 11.49 13.83
C GLY A 1 -13.48 10.99 14.45
N MET A 2 -12.61 11.89 14.92
CA MET A 2 -11.41 11.53 15.71
C MET A 2 -11.72 11.37 17.21
N ALA A 3 -12.63 12.18 17.76
CA ALA A 3 -13.02 12.09 19.18
C ALA A 3 -13.68 10.75 19.56
N ALA A 4 -14.28 10.02 18.61
CA ALA A 4 -14.84 8.68 18.88
C ALA A 4 -13.78 7.57 18.84
N LEU A 5 -12.68 7.78 18.08
CA LEU A 5 -11.56 6.84 17.99
C LEU A 5 -10.59 7.01 19.15
N GLU A 6 -10.28 8.25 19.54
CA GLU A 6 -9.42 8.56 20.69
C GLU A 6 -10.08 8.20 22.04
N GLN A 7 -11.41 8.19 22.12
CA GLN A 7 -12.14 7.91 23.36
C GLN A 7 -12.36 6.41 23.61
N GLN A 8 -12.07 5.53 22.65
CA GLN A 8 -12.25 4.07 22.78
C GLN A 8 -11.01 3.23 22.46
N MET A 9 -9.96 3.78 21.85
CA MET A 9 -8.83 2.96 21.36
C MET A 9 -7.49 3.67 21.48
N SER A 10 -6.55 3.07 22.20
CA SER A 10 -5.15 3.47 22.15
C SER A 10 -4.51 3.02 20.84
N TRP A 11 -3.56 3.80 20.30
CA TRP A 11 -2.74 3.38 19.14
C TRP A 11 -2.05 2.03 19.38
N MET A 12 -1.72 1.73 20.64
CA MET A 12 -1.19 0.43 21.05
C MET A 12 -2.20 -0.71 20.92
N ASP A 13 -3.47 -0.46 21.25
CA ASP A 13 -4.54 -1.45 21.11
C ASP A 13 -4.79 -1.75 19.63
N ALA A 14 -4.74 -0.70 18.80
CA ALA A 14 -4.80 -0.80 17.35
C ALA A 14 -3.63 -1.61 16.77
N PHE A 15 -2.41 -1.36 17.24
CA PHE A 15 -1.22 -2.07 16.79
C PHE A 15 -1.20 -3.56 17.20
N MET A 16 -1.69 -3.86 18.41
CA MET A 16 -1.81 -5.23 18.92
C MET A 16 -3.00 -5.99 18.31
N GLY A 17 -3.98 -5.28 17.73
CA GLY A 17 -5.14 -5.87 17.06
C GLY A 17 -6.40 -5.97 17.91
N ALA A 18 -6.46 -5.25 19.03
CA ALA A 18 -7.66 -5.08 19.86
C ALA A 18 -8.65 -4.07 19.24
N MET A 19 -8.91 -4.21 17.95
CA MET A 19 -9.91 -3.44 17.20
C MET A 19 -10.99 -4.39 16.67
N PRO A 20 -12.24 -3.93 16.53
CA PRO A 20 -13.26 -4.69 15.83
C PRO A 20 -12.87 -4.88 14.35
N GLY A 21 -12.62 -6.13 13.96
CA GLY A 21 -12.20 -6.53 12.60
C GLY A 21 -11.85 -8.02 12.55
N SER A 22 -11.45 -8.51 11.37
CA SER A 22 -10.98 -9.89 11.24
C SER A 22 -9.67 -10.09 12.02
N ILE A 23 -9.60 -11.15 12.84
CA ILE A 23 -8.45 -11.47 13.72
C ILE A 23 -7.11 -11.47 12.95
N GLY A 24 -7.13 -11.82 11.67
CA GLY A 24 -5.94 -11.84 10.81
C GLY A 24 -5.51 -10.50 10.22
N GLU A 25 -6.37 -9.48 10.26
CA GLU A 25 -6.13 -8.17 9.62
C GLU A 25 -5.83 -7.07 10.64
N THR A 26 -6.31 -7.22 11.87
CA THR A 26 -6.19 -6.19 12.91
C THR A 26 -4.82 -6.17 13.57
N SER A 27 -4.14 -7.31 13.70
CA SER A 27 -2.84 -7.39 14.38
C SER A 27 -1.67 -7.06 13.45
N THR A 28 -1.34 -5.77 13.38
CA THR A 28 -0.21 -5.25 12.58
C THR A 28 1.12 -5.89 12.99
N LEU A 29 1.30 -6.18 14.29
CA LEU A 29 2.50 -6.84 14.82
C LEU A 29 2.68 -8.26 14.25
N ALA A 30 1.63 -9.07 14.27
CA ALA A 30 1.68 -10.44 13.72
C ALA A 30 1.95 -10.42 12.21
N ILE A 31 1.33 -9.48 11.50
CA ILE A 31 1.55 -9.28 10.06
C ILE A 31 3.00 -8.91 9.76
N PHE A 32 3.62 -8.01 10.53
CA PHE A 32 5.02 -7.67 10.33
C PHE A 32 5.98 -8.83 10.63
N LEU A 33 5.68 -9.67 11.63
CA LEU A 33 6.45 -10.89 11.88
C LEU A 33 6.36 -11.86 10.69
N GLY A 34 5.16 -12.07 10.15
CA GLY A 34 4.98 -12.88 8.93
C GLY A 34 5.68 -12.27 7.71
N GLY A 35 5.60 -10.95 7.55
CA GLY A 35 6.28 -10.22 6.48
C GLY A 35 7.80 -10.28 6.57
N ALA A 36 8.36 -10.21 7.79
CA ALA A 36 9.78 -10.39 8.01
C ALA A 36 10.23 -11.78 7.55
N LEU A 37 9.47 -12.84 7.88
CA LEU A 37 9.76 -14.20 7.41
C LEU A 37 9.69 -14.32 5.88
N LEU A 38 8.72 -13.66 5.23
CA LEU A 38 8.60 -13.66 3.77
C LEU A 38 9.71 -12.87 3.05
N LEU A 39 10.17 -11.78 3.66
CA LEU A 39 11.30 -11.00 3.16
C LEU A 39 12.62 -11.75 3.34
N ILE A 40 12.82 -12.41 4.48
CA ILE A 40 14.02 -13.24 4.77
C ILE A 40 14.08 -14.44 3.83
N SER A 41 12.96 -15.11 3.58
CA SER A 41 12.88 -16.23 2.64
C SER A 41 13.00 -15.81 1.17
N ARG A 42 13.10 -14.50 0.88
CA ARG A 42 13.19 -13.90 -0.47
C ARG A 42 12.02 -14.24 -1.40
N ILE A 43 10.90 -14.67 -0.84
CA ILE A 43 9.67 -14.90 -1.61
C ILE A 43 9.01 -13.54 -1.89
N ALA A 44 8.95 -12.66 -0.89
CA ALA A 44 8.43 -11.31 -1.04
C ALA A 44 9.49 -10.33 -1.52
N SER A 45 9.13 -9.46 -2.47
CA SER A 45 10.03 -8.41 -2.92
C SER A 45 9.92 -7.15 -2.03
N TRP A 46 11.03 -6.78 -1.39
CA TRP A 46 11.09 -5.58 -0.55
C TRP A 46 10.80 -4.30 -1.34
N ARG A 47 11.05 -4.30 -2.65
CA ARG A 47 10.82 -3.15 -3.55
C ARG A 47 9.33 -2.82 -3.67
N ILE A 48 8.47 -3.83 -3.75
CA ILE A 48 7.01 -3.61 -3.81
C ILE A 48 6.54 -3.07 -2.46
N VAL A 49 6.95 -3.69 -1.35
CA VAL A 49 6.60 -3.25 0.01
C VAL A 49 7.01 -1.80 0.24
N ALA A 50 8.26 -1.45 -0.10
CA ALA A 50 8.75 -0.08 -0.03
C ALA A 50 7.99 0.87 -0.97
N GLY A 51 7.66 0.44 -2.18
CA GLY A 51 6.86 1.21 -3.13
C GLY A 51 5.47 1.55 -2.59
N VAL A 52 4.76 0.55 -2.02
CA VAL A 52 3.43 0.74 -1.40
C VAL A 52 3.52 1.72 -0.24
N MET A 53 4.53 1.58 0.62
CA MET A 53 4.78 2.51 1.73
C MET A 53 5.00 3.94 1.25
N ILE A 54 5.87 4.15 0.25
CA ILE A 54 6.14 5.48 -0.30
C ILE A 54 4.89 6.08 -0.95
N GLY A 55 4.15 5.29 -1.74
CA GLY A 55 2.89 5.75 -2.36
C GLY A 55 1.87 6.18 -1.32
N MET A 56 1.67 5.39 -0.28
CA MET A 56 0.75 5.72 0.81
C MET A 56 1.21 7.00 1.56
N MET A 57 2.48 7.08 1.95
CA MET A 57 3.01 8.24 2.67
C MET A 57 2.87 9.52 1.86
N ALA A 58 3.20 9.47 0.56
CA ALA A 58 3.12 10.63 -0.32
C ALA A 58 1.70 11.19 -0.44
N LEU A 59 0.70 10.32 -0.70
CA LEU A 59 -0.67 10.79 -0.88
C LEU A 59 -1.36 11.15 0.44
N SER A 60 -1.07 10.41 1.51
CA SER A 60 -1.59 10.74 2.84
C SER A 60 -1.07 12.09 3.31
N PHE A 61 0.22 12.37 3.09
CA PHE A 61 0.81 13.66 3.41
C PHE A 61 0.18 14.78 2.57
N LEU A 62 0.00 14.57 1.27
CA LEU A 62 -0.64 15.54 0.39
C LEU A 62 -2.07 15.87 0.83
N PHE A 63 -2.89 14.86 1.15
CA PHE A 63 -4.25 15.08 1.65
C PHE A 63 -4.30 15.73 3.03
N ASN A 64 -3.35 15.40 3.91
CA ASN A 64 -3.25 16.04 5.23
C ASN A 64 -2.90 17.54 5.09
N THR A 65 -2.02 17.90 4.16
CA THR A 65 -1.67 19.31 3.89
C THR A 65 -2.76 20.10 3.17
N MET A 66 -3.56 19.46 2.31
CA MET A 66 -4.64 20.14 1.58
C MET A 66 -5.89 20.38 2.43
N GLY A 67 -6.10 19.59 3.50
CA GLY A 67 -7.09 19.83 4.56
C GLY A 67 -8.49 20.22 4.08
N SER A 68 -9.39 19.25 3.93
CA SER A 68 -10.79 19.54 3.57
C SER A 68 -11.71 19.53 4.79
N SER A 69 -12.48 20.60 5.00
CA SER A 69 -13.48 20.74 6.08
C SER A 69 -14.72 19.86 5.88
N SER A 70 -14.90 19.27 4.69
CA SER A 70 -16.06 18.43 4.34
C SER A 70 -15.85 16.93 4.56
N ASN A 71 -14.61 16.45 4.68
CA ASN A 71 -14.32 15.02 4.84
C ASN A 71 -13.30 14.78 5.95
N LEU A 72 -13.76 14.18 7.06
CA LEU A 72 -12.92 13.89 8.23
C LEU A 72 -11.80 12.87 7.94
N SER A 73 -11.91 12.07 6.88
CA SER A 73 -10.88 11.10 6.47
C SER A 73 -9.60 11.75 5.92
N PHE A 74 -9.64 13.02 5.49
CA PHE A 74 -8.44 13.76 5.04
C PHE A 74 -7.47 14.07 6.17
N ALA A 75 -7.95 14.11 7.42
CA ALA A 75 -7.13 14.41 8.59
C ALA A 75 -6.35 13.19 9.09
N MET A 76 -6.56 12.00 8.54
CA MET A 76 -5.92 10.77 9.01
C MET A 76 -4.42 10.76 8.66
N PRO A 77 -3.52 10.69 9.66
CA PRO A 77 -2.09 10.58 9.42
C PRO A 77 -1.69 9.24 8.78
N TRP A 78 -0.57 9.23 8.05
CA TRP A 78 -0.03 8.04 7.38
C TRP A 78 0.15 6.82 8.31
N TYR A 79 0.51 7.03 9.57
CA TYR A 79 0.70 5.95 10.55
C TYR A 79 -0.62 5.30 10.99
N TRP A 80 -1.73 6.05 10.96
CA TRP A 80 -3.06 5.48 11.19
C TRP A 80 -3.48 4.63 10.00
N HIS A 81 -3.18 5.01 8.75
CA HIS A 81 -3.47 4.19 7.58
C HIS A 81 -2.76 2.84 7.56
N MET A 82 -1.58 2.74 8.19
CA MET A 82 -0.86 1.47 8.32
C MET A 82 -1.52 0.50 9.28
N VAL A 83 -2.03 1.02 10.41
CA VAL A 83 -2.55 0.22 11.52
C VAL A 83 -4.05 -0.03 11.35
N THR A 84 -4.74 0.77 10.55
CA THR A 84 -6.19 0.66 10.33
C THR A 84 -6.54 -0.14 9.07
N GLY A 85 -7.45 -1.12 9.25
CA GLY A 85 -7.93 -2.04 8.22
C GLY A 85 -6.84 -2.98 7.69
N GLY A 86 -7.19 -3.83 6.71
CA GLY A 86 -6.28 -4.82 6.11
C GLY A 86 -5.11 -4.27 5.28
N PHE A 87 -4.65 -3.03 5.49
CA PHE A 87 -3.59 -2.42 4.69
C PHE A 87 -2.24 -3.10 4.87
N ALA A 88 -1.79 -3.28 6.12
CA ALA A 88 -0.55 -3.99 6.41
C ALA A 88 -0.59 -5.42 5.87
N PHE A 89 -1.75 -6.08 6.01
CA PHE A 89 -1.98 -7.43 5.49
C PHE A 89 -1.85 -7.48 3.96
N GLY A 90 -2.59 -6.63 3.25
CA GLY A 90 -2.55 -6.60 1.80
C GLY A 90 -1.19 -6.18 1.24
N MET A 91 -0.46 -5.30 1.94
CA MET A 91 0.89 -4.92 1.53
C MET A 91 1.88 -6.09 1.58
N ILE A 92 1.83 -6.88 2.65
CA ILE A 92 2.83 -7.91 2.94
C ILE A 92 2.49 -9.26 2.32
N PHE A 93 1.20 -9.62 2.24
CA PHE A 93 0.79 -10.96 1.80
C PHE A 93 0.19 -10.99 0.40
N MET A 94 -0.44 -9.90 -0.06
CA MET A 94 -1.14 -9.88 -1.35
C MET A 94 -0.36 -9.13 -2.42
N ALA A 95 0.15 -7.93 -2.12
CA ALA A 95 0.85 -7.10 -3.09
C ALA A 95 2.18 -7.72 -3.53
N THR A 96 2.80 -8.55 -2.69
CA THR A 96 4.08 -9.21 -2.98
C THR A 96 3.93 -10.57 -3.68
N ASP A 97 2.74 -10.92 -4.16
CA ASP A 97 2.55 -12.15 -4.94
C ASP A 97 3.40 -12.13 -6.23
N PRO A 98 4.36 -13.07 -6.40
CA PRO A 98 5.29 -13.06 -7.54
C PRO A 98 4.64 -13.40 -8.89
N VAL A 99 3.43 -13.97 -8.90
CA VAL A 99 2.76 -14.36 -10.15
C VAL A 99 2.08 -13.16 -10.81
N SER A 100 1.45 -12.31 -9.99
CA SER A 100 0.62 -11.20 -10.47
C SER A 100 1.38 -9.88 -10.56
N ALA A 101 2.48 -9.73 -9.82
CA ALA A 101 3.25 -8.49 -9.75
C ALA A 101 4.14 -8.25 -10.99
N ALA A 102 4.56 -6.99 -11.17
CA ALA A 102 5.53 -6.61 -12.19
C ALA A 102 6.87 -7.35 -12.00
N MET A 103 7.43 -7.86 -13.10
CA MET A 103 8.66 -8.66 -13.11
C MET A 103 9.91 -7.78 -13.07
N THR A 104 9.87 -6.59 -13.68
CA THR A 104 11.05 -5.73 -13.77
C THR A 104 11.34 -4.97 -12.47
N ASP A 105 12.62 -4.73 -12.17
CA ASP A 105 13.03 -4.04 -10.94
C ASP A 105 12.46 -2.62 -10.81
N THR A 106 12.36 -1.88 -11.92
CA THR A 106 11.73 -0.56 -11.95
C THR A 106 10.20 -0.66 -12.00
N GLY A 107 9.65 -1.69 -12.65
CA GLY A 107 8.22 -1.97 -12.65
C GLY A 107 7.69 -2.23 -11.25
N LYS A 108 8.41 -3.00 -10.42
CA LYS A 108 8.08 -3.28 -9.01
C LYS A 108 7.93 -2.02 -8.17
N TRP A 109 8.78 -1.02 -8.39
CA TRP A 109 8.69 0.28 -7.70
C TRP A 109 7.42 1.04 -8.09
N VAL A 110 7.20 1.20 -9.39
CA VAL A 110 6.02 1.94 -9.89
C VAL A 110 4.73 1.21 -9.49
N TYR A 111 4.76 -0.14 -9.50
CA TYR A 111 3.62 -0.99 -9.17
C TYR A 111 3.24 -0.83 -7.70
N GLY A 112 4.22 -0.91 -6.80
CA GLY A 112 4.00 -0.66 -5.37
C GLY A 112 3.47 0.76 -5.12
N ILE A 113 4.08 1.78 -5.73
CA ILE A 113 3.65 3.18 -5.58
C ILE A 113 2.20 3.34 -6.03
N LEU A 114 1.81 2.75 -7.17
CA LEU A 114 0.45 2.80 -7.69
C LEU A 114 -0.55 2.21 -6.68
N ILE A 115 -0.26 1.06 -6.08
CA ILE A 115 -1.13 0.44 -5.06
C ILE A 115 -1.27 1.36 -3.84
N GLY A 116 -0.17 1.90 -3.32
CA GLY A 116 -0.18 2.78 -2.16
C GLY A 116 -1.00 4.05 -2.40
N LEU A 117 -0.82 4.68 -3.57
CA LEU A 117 -1.60 5.84 -4.00
C LEU A 117 -3.09 5.50 -4.13
N MET A 118 -3.42 4.43 -4.86
CA MET A 118 -4.81 4.04 -5.08
C MET A 118 -5.52 3.66 -3.79
N THR A 119 -4.82 3.02 -2.85
CA THR A 119 -5.41 2.64 -1.56
C THR A 119 -5.82 3.86 -0.74
N VAL A 120 -4.95 4.86 -0.65
CA VAL A 120 -5.26 6.11 0.08
C VAL A 120 -6.34 6.89 -0.65
N LEU A 121 -6.29 6.95 -1.99
CA LEU A 121 -7.32 7.60 -2.80
C LEU A 121 -8.70 6.99 -2.53
N ILE A 122 -8.83 5.66 -2.59
CA ILE A 122 -10.09 4.96 -2.35
C ILE A 122 -10.58 5.21 -0.93
N ARG A 123 -9.70 5.10 0.08
CA ARG A 123 -10.06 5.28 1.49
C ARG A 123 -10.50 6.70 1.84
N VAL A 124 -9.89 7.71 1.22
CA VAL A 124 -10.14 9.12 1.54
C VAL A 124 -11.32 9.68 0.71
N VAL A 125 -11.44 9.27 -0.55
CA VAL A 125 -12.49 9.77 -1.47
C VAL A 125 -13.80 9.00 -1.32
N ASN A 126 -13.75 7.71 -0.97
CA ASN A 126 -14.94 6.86 -0.86
C ASN A 126 -15.15 6.32 0.58
N PRO A 127 -16.00 6.97 1.39
CA PRO A 127 -16.27 6.54 2.76
C PRO A 127 -16.92 5.16 2.88
N ALA A 128 -17.47 4.60 1.79
CA ALA A 128 -18.18 3.32 1.81
C ALA A 128 -17.26 2.10 1.87
N PHE A 129 -15.96 2.25 1.56
CA PHE A 129 -15.01 1.13 1.51
C PHE A 129 -13.75 1.40 2.35
N PRO A 130 -13.77 1.06 3.66
CA PRO A 130 -12.59 1.15 4.51
C PRO A 130 -11.44 0.21 4.08
N GLU A 131 -11.75 -0.85 3.32
CA GLU A 131 -10.81 -1.85 2.77
C GLU A 131 -10.38 -1.56 1.32
N GLY A 132 -9.88 -0.35 1.05
CA GLY A 132 -9.47 0.06 -0.30
C GLY A 132 -8.27 -0.69 -0.90
N ILE A 133 -7.54 -1.49 -0.11
CA ILE A 133 -6.29 -2.12 -0.57
C ILE A 133 -6.50 -3.24 -1.58
N MET A 134 -7.53 -4.08 -1.40
CA MET A 134 -7.78 -5.20 -2.30
C MET A 134 -8.12 -4.71 -3.72
N LEU A 135 -8.98 -3.69 -3.81
CA LEU A 135 -9.33 -3.06 -5.08
C LEU A 135 -8.12 -2.38 -5.72
N ALA A 136 -7.28 -1.72 -4.92
CA ALA A 136 -6.04 -1.12 -5.41
C ALA A 136 -5.05 -2.15 -5.97
N ILE A 137 -4.92 -3.32 -5.34
CA ILE A 137 -4.07 -4.42 -5.82
C ILE A 137 -4.61 -5.00 -7.12
N LEU A 138 -5.91 -5.28 -7.21
CA LEU A 138 -6.53 -5.79 -8.44
C LEU A 138 -6.36 -4.81 -9.60
N PHE A 139 -6.53 -3.51 -9.33
CA PHE A 139 -6.28 -2.46 -10.31
C PHE A 139 -4.81 -2.47 -10.76
N ALA A 140 -3.86 -2.51 -9.83
CA ALA A 140 -2.44 -2.53 -10.18
C ALA A 140 -2.03 -3.79 -10.95
N ASN A 141 -2.60 -4.96 -10.62
CA ASN A 141 -2.38 -6.22 -11.33
C ASN A 141 -2.80 -6.12 -12.81
N LEU A 142 -3.91 -5.41 -13.10
CA LEU A 142 -4.34 -5.17 -14.48
C LEU A 142 -3.31 -4.36 -15.27
N PHE A 143 -2.64 -3.40 -14.62
CA PHE A 143 -1.63 -2.55 -15.24
C PHE A 143 -0.20 -3.11 -15.20
N ALA A 144 0.06 -4.16 -14.41
CA ALA A 144 1.40 -4.72 -14.25
C ALA A 144 2.07 -5.13 -15.59
N PRO A 145 1.37 -5.83 -16.53
CA PRO A 145 1.98 -6.18 -17.83
C PRO A 145 2.29 -4.96 -18.69
N LEU A 146 1.42 -3.93 -18.63
CA LEU A 146 1.61 -2.69 -19.38
C LEU A 146 2.84 -1.93 -18.87
N MET A 147 3.00 -1.86 -17.55
CA MET A 147 4.14 -1.21 -16.91
C MET A 147 5.46 -1.90 -17.26
N ASP A 148 5.49 -3.23 -17.24
CA ASP A 148 6.67 -3.98 -17.66
C ASP A 148 6.99 -3.77 -19.14
N HIS A 149 5.98 -3.71 -20.02
CA HIS A 149 6.20 -3.43 -21.43
C HIS A 149 6.88 -2.07 -21.65
N PHE A 150 6.41 -1.01 -20.97
CA PHE A 150 7.03 0.31 -21.04
C PHE A 150 8.47 0.31 -20.53
N VAL A 151 8.75 -0.38 -19.42
CA VAL A 151 10.09 -0.48 -18.85
C VAL A 151 11.05 -1.20 -19.82
N VAL A 152 10.61 -2.32 -20.41
CA VAL A 152 11.42 -3.10 -21.35
C VAL A 152 11.71 -2.29 -22.61
N GLN A 153 10.71 -1.63 -23.19
CA GLN A 153 10.88 -0.76 -24.36
C GLN A 153 11.86 0.39 -24.08
N ALA A 154 11.74 1.03 -22.91
CA ALA A 154 12.66 2.09 -22.51
C ALA A 154 14.11 1.58 -22.38
N ASN A 155 14.30 0.36 -21.86
CA ASN A 155 15.62 -0.25 -21.74
C ASN A 155 16.22 -0.58 -23.13
N ILE A 156 15.43 -1.14 -24.05
CA ILE A 156 15.84 -1.41 -25.44
C ILE A 156 16.27 -0.11 -26.13
N LYS A 157 15.48 0.96 -26.01
CA LYS A 157 15.81 2.27 -26.59
C LYS A 157 17.12 2.84 -26.04
N ARG A 158 17.35 2.75 -24.72
CA ARG A 158 18.61 3.18 -24.09
C ARG A 158 19.80 2.35 -24.55
N ARG A 159 19.61 1.04 -24.75
CA ARG A 159 20.67 0.15 -25.26
C ARG A 159 21.07 0.51 -26.68
N LEU A 160 20.09 0.74 -27.57
CA LEU A 160 20.34 1.13 -28.96
C LEU A 160 21.06 2.49 -29.06
N ALA A 161 20.74 3.44 -28.17
CA ALA A 161 21.39 4.74 -28.13
C ALA A 161 22.86 4.72 -27.66
N ARG A 162 23.32 3.63 -27.04
CA ARG A 162 24.73 3.45 -26.64
C ARG A 162 25.59 2.78 -27.71
N VAL A 163 24.95 2.18 -28.73
CA VAL A 163 25.61 1.45 -29.82
C VAL A 163 25.77 2.34 -31.05
N LYS A 164 24.99 3.43 -31.15
CA LYS A 164 25.25 4.54 -32.07
C LYS A 164 26.28 5.50 -31.48
#